data_AF-A0A946MMB7-F1
#
_entry.id   AF-A0A946MMB7-F1
#
_cell.length_a   1.000
_cell.length_b   1.000
_cell.length_c   1.000
_cell.angle_alpha   90.00
_cell.angle_beta   90.00
_cell.angle_gamma   90.00
#
_symmetry.space_group_name_H-M   'P 1'
#
loop_
_entity.id
_entity.type
_entity.pdbx_description
1 polymer ?
#
loop_
_entity_poly.entity_id
_entity_poly.type
_entity_poly.pdbx_seq_one_letter_code
_entity_poly.pdbx_strand_id
1 'polypeptide(L)' 'RLVAVIIMKNRQIAMVEEANGKGYEVGIGTYIGKNQGKVYEIKDSSIVIKERVKDYKGRLKERVQEIKLHKIDNEE' A
#
# COMPACT_ATOMS: atom_id res chain seq x y z
N ARG A 1 -5.61 5.06 -0.65
CA ARG A 1 -6.17 3.90 -1.38
C ARG A 1 -5.21 3.47 -2.48
N LEU A 2 -5.24 2.21 -2.91
CA LEU A 2 -4.49 1.74 -4.08
C LEU A 2 -5.30 2.05 -5.34
N VAL A 3 -4.69 2.72 -6.31
CA VAL A 3 -5.35 3.26 -7.51
C VAL A 3 -4.88 2.58 -8.79
N ALA A 4 -3.62 2.14 -8.84
CA ALA A 4 -3.08 1.39 -9.97
C ALA A 4 -1.92 0.49 -9.53
N VAL A 5 -1.70 -0.57 -10.29
CA VAL A 5 -0.51 -1.44 -10.23
C VAL A 5 0.07 -1.53 -11.64
N ILE A 6 1.39 -1.37 -11.74
CA ILE A 6 2.12 -1.50 -13.01
C ILE A 6 3.26 -2.49 -12.79
N ILE A 7 3.19 -3.63 -13.49
CA ILE A 7 4.20 -4.69 -13.45
C ILE A 7 4.83 -4.81 -14.84
N MET A 8 6.13 -4.53 -14.89
CA MET A 8 6.99 -4.68 -16.07
C MET A 8 8.10 -5.69 -15.74
N LYS A 9 8.75 -6.23 -16.77
CA LYS A 9 9.79 -7.26 -16.64
C LYS A 9 10.84 -6.97 -15.55
N ASN A 10 11.23 -5.71 -15.39
CA ASN A 10 12.29 -5.29 -14.45
C ASN A 10 11.81 -4.23 -13.44
N ARG A 11 10.51 -3.92 -13.36
CA ARG A 11 10.00 -2.84 -12.49
C ARG A 11 8.57 -3.12 -12.07
N GLN A 12 8.34 -3.07 -10.77
CA GLN A 12 7.02 -3.13 -10.17
C GLN A 12 6.78 -1.83 -9.40
N ILE A 13 5.69 -1.15 -9.72
CA ILE A 13 5.28 0.08 -9.04
C ILE A 13 3.77 0.05 -8.80
N ALA A 14 3.35 0.78 -7.78
CA ALA A 14 1.96 0.99 -7.46
C ALA A 14 1.68 2.50 -7.32
N MET A 15 0.48 2.92 -7.67
CA MET A 15 0.01 4.28 -7.43
C MET A 15 -0.95 4.29 -6.27
N VAL A 16 -0.65 5.09 -5.26
CA VAL A 16 -1.49 5.25 -4.08
C VAL A 16 -1.93 6.70 -3.95
N GLU A 17 -3.13 6.90 -3.41
CA GLU A 17 -3.73 8.22 -3.19
C GLU A 17 -4.05 8.41 -1.71
N GLU A 18 -3.68 9.56 -1.15
CA GLU A 18 -4.11 9.94 0.21
C GLU A 18 -5.55 10.45 0.24
N ALA A 19 -6.11 10.62 1.44
CA ALA A 19 -7.48 11.13 1.60
C ALA A 19 -7.70 12.54 1.03
N ASN A 20 -6.63 13.32 0.82
CA ASN A 20 -6.69 14.65 0.21
C ASN A 20 -6.64 14.62 -1.34
N GLY A 21 -6.65 13.43 -1.96
CA GLY A 21 -6.55 13.26 -3.42
C GLY A 21 -5.13 13.31 -3.98
N LYS A 22 -4.10 13.50 -3.15
CA LYS A 22 -2.71 13.49 -3.61
C LYS A 22 -2.25 12.06 -3.93
N GLY A 23 -1.94 11.81 -5.20
CA GLY A 23 -1.37 10.56 -5.69
C GLY A 23 0.17 10.54 -5.63
N TYR A 24 0.75 9.36 -5.38
CA TYR A 24 2.19 9.13 -5.48
C TYR A 24 2.52 7.70 -5.91
N GLU A 25 3.66 7.55 -6.59
CA GLU A 25 4.23 6.24 -6.95
C GLU A 25 4.95 5.63 -5.74
N VAL A 26 4.78 4.33 -5.54
CA VAL A 26 5.48 3.55 -4.52
C VAL A 26 6.06 2.28 -5.13
N GLY A 27 7.26 1.92 -4.68
CA GLY A 27 7.93 0.67 -5.00
C GLY A 27 8.15 -0.17 -3.76
N ILE A 28 8.72 -1.38 -3.95
CA ILE A 28 9.14 -2.21 -2.82
C ILE A 28 10.13 -1.41 -1.95
N GLY A 29 9.82 -1.34 -0.66
CA GLY A 29 10.60 -0.62 0.33
C GLY A 29 10.20 0.82 0.58
N THR A 30 9.30 1.40 -0.23
CA THR A 30 8.74 2.73 0.02
C THR A 30 7.87 2.73 1.29
N TYR A 31 7.97 3.80 2.09
CA TYR A 31 7.11 4.00 3.26
C TYR A 31 5.80 4.67 2.87
N ILE A 32 4.69 4.18 3.41
CA ILE A 32 3.33 4.66 3.16
C ILE A 32 2.50 4.67 4.45
N GLY A 33 1.50 5.55 4.49
CA GLY A 33 0.55 5.64 5.59
C GLY A 33 1.15 6.17 6.90
N LYS A 34 0.30 6.33 7.92
CA LYS A 34 0.67 6.97 9.20
C LYS A 34 1.49 6.06 10.13
N ASN A 35 1.40 4.75 9.96
CA ASN A 35 2.06 3.76 10.83
C ASN A 35 3.43 3.29 10.29
N GLN A 36 4.08 4.11 9.46
CA GLN A 36 5.35 3.79 8.81
C GLN A 36 5.29 2.43 8.09
N GLY A 37 4.18 2.18 7.40
CA GLY A 37 4.00 0.96 6.62
C GLY A 37 5.04 0.92 5.50
N LYS A 38 5.72 -0.20 5.32
CA LYS A 38 6.68 -0.38 4.25
C LYS A 38 6.09 -1.32 3.20
N VAL A 39 6.12 -0.93 1.94
CA VAL A 39 5.71 -1.81 0.84
C VAL A 39 6.66 -3.01 0.81
N TYR A 40 6.08 -4.19 0.99
CA TYR A 40 6.82 -5.46 1.04
C TYR A 40 6.71 -6.21 -0.29
N GLU A 41 5.53 -6.15 -0.93
CA GLU A 41 5.25 -6.86 -2.18
C GLU A 41 4.24 -6.07 -3.02
N ILE A 42 4.38 -6.12 -4.35
CA ILE A 42 3.42 -5.58 -5.31
C ILE A 42 2.92 -6.75 -6.16
N LYS A 43 1.61 -6.98 -6.11
CA LYS A 43 0.89 -8.03 -6.86
C LYS A 43 -0.02 -7.38 -7.89
N ASP A 44 -0.49 -8.17 -8.86
CA ASP A 44 -1.29 -7.70 -10.01
C ASP A 44 -2.48 -6.79 -9.64
N SER A 45 -3.11 -7.02 -8.49
CA SER A 45 -4.27 -6.24 -8.02
C SER A 45 -4.20 -5.84 -6.55
N SER A 46 -3.01 -5.86 -5.93
CA SER A 46 -2.85 -5.48 -4.52
C SER A 46 -1.41 -5.11 -4.19
N ILE A 47 -1.23 -4.44 -3.05
CA ILE A 47 0.09 -4.29 -2.43
C ILE A 47 0.06 -4.85 -1.01
N VAL A 48 1.14 -5.50 -0.60
CA VAL A 48 1.34 -5.96 0.78
C VAL A 48 2.23 -4.95 1.49
N ILE A 49 1.78 -4.47 2.63
CA ILE A 49 2.53 -3.59 3.50
C ILE A 49 2.81 -4.22 4.85
N LYS A 50 3.96 -3.88 5.42
CA LYS A 50 4.35 -4.23 6.79
C LYS A 50 4.42 -2.98 7.64
N GLU A 51 3.58 -2.90 8.65
CA GLU A 51 3.52 -1.78 9.59
C GLU A 51 4.05 -2.20 10.96
N ARG A 52 4.55 -1.25 11.73
CA ARG A 52 4.87 -1.44 13.15
C ARG A 52 3.80 -0.76 13.99
N VAL A 53 2.97 -1.56 14.65
CA VAL A 53 1.87 -1.07 15.50
C VAL A 53 2.15 -1.41 16.96
N LYS A 54 1.75 -0.53 17.88
CA LYS A 54 1.80 -0.83 19.31
C LYS A 54 0.56 -1.64 19.70
N ASP A 55 0.76 -2.70 20.49
CA ASP A 55 -0.35 -3.37 21.15
C ASP A 55 -0.87 -2.55 22.35
N TYR A 56 -1.94 -3.02 23.00
CA TYR A 56 -2.53 -2.36 24.17
C TYR A 56 -1.59 -2.25 25.38
N LYS A 57 -0.47 -2.99 25.38
CA LYS A 57 0.59 -2.93 26.39
C LYS A 57 1.78 -2.07 25.92
N GLY A 58 1.67 -1.38 24.79
CA GLY A 58 2.73 -0.53 24.23
C GLY A 58 3.85 -1.26 23.50
N ARG A 59 3.77 -2.59 23.32
CA ARG A 59 4.81 -3.37 22.63
C ARG A 59 4.65 -3.25 21.11
N LEU A 60 5.76 -3.03 20.40
CA LEU A 60 5.77 -2.98 18.94
C LEU A 60 5.58 -4.38 18.37
N LYS A 61 4.63 -4.52 17.44
CA LYS A 61 4.39 -5.73 16.65
C LYS A 61 4.36 -5.39 15.16
N GLU A 62 4.84 -6.32 14.35
CA GLU A 62 4.66 -6.25 12.89
C GLU A 62 3.22 -6.63 12.54
N ARG A 63 2.55 -5.78 11.77
CA ARG A 63 1.24 -6.05 11.18
C ARG A 63 1.40 -6.10 9.66
N VAL A 64 1.00 -7.22 9.07
CA VAL A 64 0.93 -7.37 7.62
C VAL A 64 -0.47 -6.98 7.17
N GLN A 65 -0.57 -6.11 6.17
CA GLN A 65 -1.84 -5.69 5.60
C GLN A 65 -1.76 -5.73 4.08
N GLU A 66 -2.77 -6.30 3.44
CA GLU A 66 -2.93 -6.26 1.99
C GLU A 66 -3.93 -5.16 1.60
N ILE A 67 -3.49 -4.22 0.76
CA ILE A 67 -4.34 -3.18 0.20
C ILE A 67 -4.69 -3.61 -1.21
N LYS A 68 -5.96 -3.96 -1.43
CA LYS A 68 -6.47 -4.35 -2.75
C LYS A 68 -6.73 -3.11 -3.60
N LEU A 69 -6.58 -3.28 -4.92
CA LEU A 69 -6.90 -2.27 -5.89
C LEU A 69 -8.40 -1.96 -5.76
N HIS A 70 -8.72 -0.69 -5.53
CA HIS A 70 -10.11 -0.29 -5.43
C HIS A 70 -10.71 -0.43 -6.84
N LYS A 71 -11.70 -1.31 -7.01
CA LYS A 71 -12.51 -1.26 -8.22
C LYS A 71 -13.26 0.06 -8.17
N ILE A 72 -13.06 0.89 -9.18
CA ILE A 72 -13.95 2.01 -9.38
C ILE A 72 -15.22 1.35 -9.90
N ASP A 73 -16.21 1.18 -9.03
CA ASP A 73 -17.57 0.95 -9.47
C ASP A 73 -18.01 2.27 -10.11
N ASN A 74 -17.70 2.42 -11.40
CA ASN A 74 -18.35 3.42 -12.23
C ASN A 74 -19.77 2.90 -12.42
N GLU A 75 -20.70 3.36 -11.59
CA GLU A 75 -22.12 3.37 -11.97
C GLU A 75 -22.25 4.35 -13.14
N GLU A 76 -22.82 3.86 -14.23
CA GLU A 76 -23.23 4.63 -15.42
C GLU A 76 -24.27 5.72 -15.08
#